data_AF-A0A965DII0-F1
#
_entry.id   AF-A0A965DII0-F1
#
_cell.length_a   1.000
_cell.length_b   1.000
_cell.length_c   1.000
_cell.angle_alpha   90.00
_cell.angle_beta   90.00
_cell.angle_gamma   90.00
#
_symmetry.space_group_name_H-M   'P 1'
#
loop_
_entity.id
_entity.type
_entity.pdbx_description
1 polymer ?
#
loop_
_entity_poly.entity_id
_entity_poly.type
_entity_poly.pdbx_seq_one_letter_code
_entity_poly.pdbx_strand_id
1 'polypeptide(L)'
;MVDFSRPKQAETIWLQIEKYWEHRSHPSGQRFLGSIRISKQCSEKLLDITVQNLGRVRSLTFDSLCERFDAYDAQRYWIRIITLALSEYAYYSEDDFWQGVCARLNLQNTQGTQNTLREVVRQGSDLLGLKVTRDKRNGGVRCVSTLCLQSGIPQQNLGHFAQLLEEIARQYDWWDIAHAEPEDLSQLLYELCQQNHPQWRKLRRFLESSCTDSDEEAEPVS
;
A
#
# COMPACT_ATOMS: atom_id res chain seq x y z
N MET A 1 -0.13 -5.15 25.99
CA MET A 1 -0.08 -3.89 25.22
C MET A 1 1.27 -3.83 24.51
N VAL A 2 1.28 -3.53 23.22
CA VAL A 2 2.49 -3.53 22.39
C VAL A 2 3.21 -2.20 22.51
N ASP A 3 4.54 -2.24 22.63
CA ASP A 3 5.42 -1.09 22.71
C ASP A 3 6.66 -1.34 21.85
N PHE A 4 6.78 -0.59 20.75
CA PHE A 4 7.94 -0.66 19.84
C PHE A 4 9.23 -0.20 20.51
N SER A 5 9.13 0.55 21.61
CA SER A 5 10.28 0.98 22.43
C SER A 5 10.72 -0.11 23.44
N ARG A 6 10.31 -1.37 23.23
CA ARG A 6 10.72 -2.52 24.03
C ARG A 6 11.30 -3.62 23.13
N PRO A 7 12.35 -4.34 23.57
CA PRO A 7 12.97 -5.38 22.77
C PRO A 7 11.97 -6.42 22.26
N LYS A 8 12.15 -6.83 20.99
CA LYS A 8 11.44 -7.93 20.32
C LYS A 8 9.92 -7.80 20.17
N GLN A 9 9.30 -6.71 20.64
CA GLN A 9 7.84 -6.59 20.55
C GLN A 9 7.35 -6.38 19.12
N ALA A 10 7.96 -5.44 18.38
CA ALA A 10 7.66 -5.22 16.97
C ALA A 10 7.97 -6.49 16.14
N GLU A 11 9.14 -7.08 16.35
CA GLU A 11 9.55 -8.34 15.70
C GLU A 11 8.52 -9.46 15.89
N THR A 12 8.09 -9.71 17.13
CA THR A 12 7.14 -10.79 17.45
C THR A 12 5.84 -10.65 16.67
N ILE A 13 5.35 -9.42 16.54
CA ILE A 13 4.12 -9.13 15.79
C ILE A 13 4.35 -9.28 14.30
N TRP A 14 5.43 -8.73 13.77
CA TRP A 14 5.75 -8.86 12.35
C TRP A 14 5.86 -10.33 11.93
N LEU A 15 6.59 -11.15 12.70
CA LEU A 15 6.74 -12.58 12.40
C LEU A 15 5.42 -13.36 12.50
N GLN A 16 4.42 -12.87 13.24
CA GLN A 16 3.07 -13.45 13.23
C GLN A 16 2.30 -13.06 11.95
N ILE A 17 2.44 -11.83 11.49
CA ILE A 17 1.80 -11.30 10.28
C ILE A 17 2.39 -11.92 9.03
N GLU A 18 3.72 -11.98 8.94
CA GLU A 18 4.48 -12.42 7.77
C GLU A 18 4.14 -13.86 7.33
N LYS A 19 3.62 -14.69 8.24
CA LYS A 19 3.12 -16.03 7.93
C LYS A 19 1.94 -16.03 6.96
N TYR A 20 1.17 -14.94 6.92
CA TYR A 20 0.02 -14.77 6.04
C TYR A 20 0.36 -14.05 4.73
N TRP A 21 1.64 -13.78 4.48
CA TRP A 21 2.08 -13.07 3.28
C TRP A 21 2.39 -14.05 2.14
N GLU A 22 1.43 -14.20 1.22
CA GLU A 22 1.52 -15.20 0.14
C GLU A 22 2.71 -14.93 -0.80
N HIS A 23 2.97 -13.67 -1.13
CA HIS A 23 4.03 -13.28 -2.08
C HIS A 23 5.39 -13.02 -1.42
N ARG A 24 5.60 -13.40 -0.16
CA ARG A 24 6.86 -13.08 0.57
C ARG A 24 8.12 -13.59 -0.14
N SER A 25 8.01 -14.70 -0.87
CA SER A 25 9.12 -15.34 -1.59
C SER A 25 9.34 -14.76 -2.99
N HIS A 26 8.44 -13.90 -3.49
CA HIS A 26 8.63 -13.27 -4.79
C HIS A 26 9.84 -12.32 -4.76
N PRO A 27 10.45 -12.03 -5.91
CA PRO A 27 11.47 -10.99 -6.03
C PRO A 27 10.98 -9.62 -5.56
N SER A 28 11.89 -8.78 -5.08
CA SER A 28 11.60 -7.37 -4.79
C SER A 28 11.03 -6.69 -6.03
N GLY A 29 10.01 -5.84 -5.85
CA GLY A 29 9.28 -5.19 -6.94
C GLY A 29 8.13 -6.03 -7.52
N GLN A 30 7.98 -7.29 -7.09
CA GLN A 30 6.84 -8.17 -7.44
C GLN A 30 5.98 -8.52 -6.23
N ARG A 31 6.24 -7.88 -5.07
CA ARG A 31 5.50 -8.09 -3.83
C ARG A 31 4.43 -7.02 -3.65
N PHE A 32 3.30 -7.45 -3.10
CA PHE A 32 2.15 -6.61 -2.79
C PHE A 32 1.72 -6.84 -1.34
N LEU A 33 1.44 -5.77 -0.61
CA LEU A 33 0.91 -5.88 0.76
C LEU A 33 -0.49 -6.46 0.79
N GLY A 34 -1.33 -6.23 -0.24
CA GLY A 34 -2.65 -6.84 -0.34
C GLY A 34 -2.66 -8.37 -0.40
N SER A 35 -1.50 -9.01 -0.63
CA SER A 35 -1.36 -10.48 -0.52
C SER A 35 -1.19 -10.98 0.93
N ILE A 36 -1.14 -10.06 1.92
CA ILE A 36 -1.21 -10.41 3.34
C ILE A 36 -2.66 -10.62 3.71
N ARG A 37 -3.09 -11.88 3.84
CA ARG A 37 -4.48 -12.21 4.17
C ARG A 37 -4.71 -12.16 5.68
N ILE A 38 -5.12 -10.99 6.18
CA ILE A 38 -5.53 -10.80 7.58
C ILE A 38 -7.01 -10.38 7.67
N SER A 39 -7.65 -10.68 8.79
CA SER A 39 -9.04 -10.26 9.01
C SER A 39 -9.12 -8.76 9.29
N LYS A 40 -10.29 -8.15 9.04
CA LYS A 40 -10.56 -6.76 9.42
C LYS A 40 -10.27 -6.49 10.90
N GLN A 41 -10.61 -7.42 11.78
CA GLN A 41 -10.31 -7.31 13.21
C GLN A 41 -8.80 -7.26 13.50
N CYS A 42 -7.99 -8.05 12.77
CA CYS A 42 -6.53 -7.98 12.87
C CYS A 42 -6.00 -6.64 12.36
N SER A 43 -6.51 -6.15 11.23
CA SER A 43 -6.19 -4.83 10.70
C SER A 43 -6.51 -3.71 11.70
N GLU A 44 -7.69 -3.73 12.32
CA GLU A 44 -8.08 -2.76 13.38
C GLU A 44 -7.14 -2.81 14.58
N LYS A 45 -6.70 -4.01 15.00
CA LYS A 45 -5.70 -4.17 16.06
C LYS A 45 -4.34 -3.58 15.68
N LEU A 46 -3.91 -3.70 14.42
CA LEU A 46 -2.66 -3.08 13.94
C LEU A 46 -2.74 -1.56 13.96
N LEU A 47 -3.91 -1.00 13.62
CA LEU A 47 -4.16 0.42 13.77
C LEU A 47 -4.12 0.86 15.23
N ASP A 48 -4.72 0.10 16.15
CA ASP A 48 -4.66 0.41 17.59
C ASP A 48 -3.23 0.36 18.15
N ILE A 49 -2.44 -0.63 17.74
CA ILE A 49 -1.01 -0.71 18.07
C ILE A 49 -0.28 0.52 17.55
N THR A 50 -0.58 0.94 16.32
CA THR A 50 -0.01 2.15 15.70
C THR A 50 -0.37 3.40 16.51
N VAL A 51 -1.65 3.60 16.83
CA VAL A 51 -2.13 4.74 17.65
C VAL A 51 -1.37 4.81 18.97
N GLN A 52 -1.29 3.69 19.68
CA GLN A 52 -0.66 3.62 20.99
C GLN A 52 0.82 3.96 20.96
N ASN A 53 1.54 3.55 19.90
CA ASN A 53 2.98 3.81 19.78
C ASN A 53 3.25 5.25 19.31
N LEU A 54 2.51 5.75 18.32
CA LEU A 54 2.66 7.13 17.85
C LEU A 54 2.27 8.14 18.93
N GLY A 55 1.25 7.85 19.74
CA GLY A 55 0.83 8.70 20.86
C GLY A 55 1.85 8.81 22.01
N ARG A 56 2.91 8.00 22.02
CA ARG A 56 4.00 8.06 23.02
C ARG A 56 5.15 8.98 22.58
N VAL A 57 5.07 9.58 21.40
CA VAL A 57 6.08 10.50 20.87
C VAL A 57 5.58 11.94 21.05
N ARG A 58 6.42 12.82 21.60
CA ARG A 58 6.03 14.23 21.88
C ARG A 58 5.83 15.06 20.61
N SER A 59 6.70 14.86 19.62
CA SER A 59 6.66 15.52 18.32
C SER A 59 6.71 14.44 17.27
N LEU A 60 5.75 14.38 16.35
CA LEU A 60 5.72 13.33 15.34
C LEU A 60 6.58 13.72 14.14
N THR A 61 7.86 13.41 14.21
CA THR A 61 8.81 13.48 13.08
C THR A 61 9.42 12.12 12.81
N PHE A 62 9.91 11.88 11.59
CA PHE A 62 10.55 10.59 11.27
C PHE A 62 11.77 10.33 12.16
N ASP A 63 12.59 11.35 12.42
CA ASP A 63 13.76 11.25 13.30
C ASP A 63 13.36 10.87 14.72
N SER A 64 12.32 11.51 15.28
CA SER A 64 11.85 11.19 16.64
C SER A 64 11.33 9.75 16.78
N LEU A 65 10.76 9.19 15.70
CA LEU A 65 10.31 7.80 15.67
C LEU A 65 11.51 6.86 15.64
N CYS A 66 12.51 7.16 14.81
CA CYS A 66 13.75 6.39 14.73
C CYS A 66 14.51 6.42 16.07
N GLU A 67 14.72 7.61 16.66
CA GLU A 67 15.38 7.76 17.97
C GLU A 67 14.72 6.91 19.06
N ARG A 68 13.38 6.85 19.04
CA ARG A 68 12.63 6.11 20.04
C ARG A 68 12.62 4.60 19.81
N PHE A 69 12.44 4.16 18.57
CA PHE A 69 12.14 2.76 18.27
C PHE A 69 13.37 1.98 17.79
N ASP A 70 14.28 2.59 17.02
CA ASP A 70 15.43 1.88 16.42
C ASP A 70 16.41 1.39 17.49
N ALA A 71 16.44 2.03 18.67
CA ALA A 71 17.22 1.56 19.83
C ALA A 71 16.85 0.14 20.27
N TYR A 72 15.62 -0.32 19.99
CA TYR A 72 15.09 -1.62 20.39
C TYR A 72 14.67 -2.51 19.22
N ASP A 73 14.69 -1.96 18.00
CA ASP A 73 14.25 -2.60 16.76
C ASP A 73 15.11 -2.13 15.57
N ALA A 74 16.38 -2.55 15.55
CA ALA A 74 17.34 -2.20 14.49
C ALA A 74 16.92 -2.71 13.10
N GLN A 75 16.08 -3.75 13.04
CA GLN A 75 15.53 -4.29 11.79
C GLN A 75 14.29 -3.53 11.30
N ARG A 76 13.85 -2.53 12.08
CA ARG A 76 12.75 -1.60 11.76
C ARG A 76 11.44 -2.33 11.45
N TYR A 77 11.13 -3.38 12.20
CA TYR A 77 9.83 -4.07 12.12
C TYR A 77 8.66 -3.10 12.41
N TRP A 78 8.87 -2.10 13.27
CA TRP A 78 7.88 -1.05 13.54
C TRP A 78 7.48 -0.30 12.25
N ILE A 79 8.42 -0.02 11.34
CA ILE A 79 8.13 0.63 10.05
C ILE A 79 7.24 -0.27 9.20
N ARG A 80 7.54 -1.58 9.15
CA ARG A 80 6.76 -2.57 8.38
C ARG A 80 5.34 -2.68 8.91
N ILE A 81 5.17 -2.73 10.23
CA ILE A 81 3.87 -2.81 10.90
C ILE A 81 3.04 -1.56 10.61
N ILE A 82 3.60 -0.36 10.78
CA ILE A 82 2.88 0.89 10.50
C ILE A 82 2.51 0.97 9.03
N THR A 83 3.42 0.59 8.13
CA THR A 83 3.17 0.59 6.68
C THR A 83 2.01 -0.33 6.31
N LEU A 84 1.94 -1.54 6.90
CA LEU A 84 0.81 -2.43 6.71
C LEU A 84 -0.49 -1.85 7.30
N ALA A 85 -0.46 -1.31 8.52
CA ALA A 85 -1.64 -0.73 9.15
C ALA A 85 -2.25 0.42 8.32
N LEU A 86 -1.41 1.29 7.76
CA LEU A 86 -1.82 2.38 6.89
C LEU A 86 -2.37 1.87 5.55
N SER A 87 -1.77 0.81 5.00
CA SER A 87 -2.22 0.17 3.74
C SER A 87 -3.60 -0.45 3.91
N GLU A 88 -3.79 -1.18 5.01
CA GLU A 88 -5.07 -1.76 5.36
C GLU A 88 -6.13 -0.69 5.60
N TYR A 89 -5.80 0.39 6.32
CA TYR A 89 -6.74 1.50 6.48
C TYR A 89 -7.14 2.09 5.13
N ALA A 90 -6.20 2.28 4.22
CA ALA A 90 -6.47 2.78 2.87
C ALA A 90 -7.43 1.87 2.09
N TYR A 91 -7.32 0.54 2.25
CA TYR A 91 -8.21 -0.43 1.60
C TYR A 91 -9.68 -0.27 2.03
N TYR A 92 -9.91 0.05 3.31
CA TYR A 92 -11.25 0.27 3.89
C TYR A 92 -11.72 1.74 3.84
N SER A 93 -10.88 2.68 3.41
CA SER A 93 -11.17 4.12 3.49
C SER A 93 -11.99 4.62 2.30
N GLU A 94 -13.06 5.37 2.57
CA GLU A 94 -13.97 5.84 1.52
C GLU A 94 -13.57 7.22 0.94
N ASP A 95 -13.14 8.22 1.74
CA ASP A 95 -12.65 9.52 1.22
C ASP A 95 -11.68 10.26 2.18
N ASP A 96 -10.92 11.22 1.62
CA ASP A 96 -9.77 11.98 2.20
C ASP A 96 -8.89 11.18 3.19
N PHE A 97 -8.09 10.26 2.62
CA PHE A 97 -7.22 9.35 3.35
C PHE A 97 -6.41 10.03 4.47
N TRP A 98 -5.79 11.18 4.20
CA TRP A 98 -4.92 11.82 5.19
C TRP A 98 -5.71 12.39 6.36
N GLN A 99 -6.88 12.96 6.09
CA GLN A 99 -7.78 13.41 7.14
C GLN A 99 -8.29 12.22 7.96
N GLY A 100 -8.79 11.17 7.30
CA GLY A 100 -9.31 9.98 7.95
C GLY A 100 -8.27 9.26 8.80
N VAL A 101 -7.08 9.04 8.25
CA VAL A 101 -6.01 8.32 8.96
C VAL A 101 -5.47 9.13 10.12
N CYS A 102 -5.29 10.45 9.98
CA CYS A 102 -4.87 11.29 11.11
C CYS A 102 -5.92 11.28 12.22
N ALA A 103 -7.21 11.35 11.89
CA ALA A 103 -8.29 11.22 12.87
C ALA A 103 -8.27 9.85 13.56
N ARG A 104 -8.12 8.76 12.79
CA ARG A 104 -8.05 7.39 13.32
C ARG A 104 -6.85 7.15 14.24
N LEU A 105 -5.72 7.81 13.96
CA LEU A 105 -4.49 7.72 14.74
C LEU A 105 -4.45 8.72 15.90
N ASN A 106 -5.50 9.54 16.09
CA ASN A 106 -5.54 10.64 17.05
C ASN A 106 -4.37 11.64 16.90
N LEU A 107 -4.07 11.99 15.65
CA LEU A 107 -3.00 12.91 15.26
C LEU A 107 -3.58 14.19 14.66
N GLN A 108 -2.88 15.31 14.85
CA GLN A 108 -3.21 16.53 14.11
C GLN A 108 -2.89 16.33 12.62
N ASN A 109 -3.86 16.62 11.76
CA ASN A 109 -3.69 16.57 10.31
C ASN A 109 -2.92 17.81 9.81
N THR A 110 -1.61 17.79 9.99
CA THR A 110 -0.69 18.83 9.48
C THR A 110 0.14 18.27 8.33
N GLN A 111 0.71 19.16 7.50
CA GLN A 111 1.64 18.73 6.45
C GLN A 111 2.86 17.98 7.02
N GLY A 112 3.34 18.36 8.21
CA GLY A 112 4.44 17.68 8.89
C GLY A 112 4.10 16.25 9.32
N THR A 113 2.90 16.04 9.88
CA THR A 113 2.36 14.71 10.22
C THR A 113 2.27 13.85 8.97
N GLN A 114 1.65 14.38 7.89
CA GLN A 114 1.50 13.66 6.64
C GLN A 114 2.86 13.30 6.03
N ASN A 115 3.81 14.23 6.00
CA ASN A 115 5.16 13.97 5.47
C ASN A 115 5.89 12.90 6.29
N THR A 116 5.74 12.90 7.61
CA THR A 116 6.31 11.86 8.48
C THR A 116 5.73 10.49 8.17
N LEU A 117 4.40 10.38 8.06
CA LEU A 117 3.75 9.11 7.72
C LEU A 117 4.10 8.65 6.29
N ARG A 118 4.23 9.58 5.33
CA ARG A 118 4.71 9.28 3.97
C ARG A 118 6.12 8.72 3.98
N GLU A 119 7.01 9.25 4.81
CA GLU A 119 8.38 8.76 4.94
C GLU A 119 8.40 7.35 5.57
N VAL A 120 7.58 7.09 6.59
CA VAL A 120 7.43 5.73 7.15
C VAL A 120 6.96 4.75 6.08
N VAL A 121 5.93 5.07 5.31
CA VAL A 121 5.42 4.21 4.23
C VAL A 121 6.45 4.01 3.12
N ARG A 122 7.22 5.05 2.79
CA ARG A 122 8.30 4.98 1.79
C ARG A 122 9.36 3.97 2.23
N GLN A 123 9.91 4.16 3.42
CA GLN A 123 10.92 3.27 4.00
C GLN A 123 10.39 1.85 4.19
N GLY A 124 9.12 1.71 4.60
CA GLY A 124 8.47 0.41 4.72
C GLY A 124 8.34 -0.30 3.38
N SER A 125 7.99 0.42 2.31
CA SER A 125 7.92 -0.15 0.97
C SER A 125 9.28 -0.67 0.50
N ASP A 126 10.35 0.07 0.77
CA ASP A 126 11.72 -0.33 0.45
C ASP A 126 12.14 -1.56 1.27
N LEU A 127 11.90 -1.56 2.59
CA LEU A 127 12.21 -2.69 3.49
C LEU A 127 11.47 -3.98 3.13
N LEU A 128 10.26 -3.85 2.59
CA LEU A 128 9.40 -4.96 2.20
C LEU A 128 9.64 -5.42 0.76
N GLY A 129 10.40 -4.65 -0.04
CA GLY A 129 10.64 -4.94 -1.45
C GLY A 129 9.36 -4.87 -2.28
N LEU A 130 8.48 -3.92 -1.98
CA LEU A 130 7.18 -3.79 -2.66
C LEU A 130 7.32 -3.19 -4.06
N LYS A 131 6.36 -3.50 -4.95
CA LYS A 131 6.18 -2.73 -6.18
C LYS A 131 5.74 -1.31 -5.81
N VAL A 132 6.44 -0.29 -6.32
CA VAL A 132 6.14 1.12 -6.07
C VAL A 132 6.20 1.87 -7.39
N THR A 133 5.12 2.56 -7.76
CA THR A 133 5.14 3.51 -8.88
C THR A 133 5.77 4.83 -8.43
N ARG A 134 6.86 5.23 -9.08
CA ARG A 134 7.53 6.52 -8.85
C ARG A 134 6.92 7.58 -9.77
N ASP A 135 6.72 8.80 -9.27
CA ASP A 135 6.27 9.91 -10.12
C ASP A 135 7.47 10.44 -10.90
N LYS A 136 7.52 10.14 -12.21
CA LYS A 136 8.61 10.54 -13.12
C LYS A 136 8.81 12.06 -13.18
N ARG A 137 7.79 12.89 -12.88
CA ARG A 137 7.91 14.37 -13.03
C ARG A 137 8.59 15.06 -11.86
N ASN A 138 8.55 14.48 -10.66
CA ASN A 138 9.04 15.15 -9.44
C ASN A 138 10.11 14.35 -8.69
N GLY A 139 10.57 13.21 -9.22
CA GLY A 139 11.53 12.31 -8.55
C GLY A 139 11.03 11.75 -7.20
N GLY A 140 9.79 12.04 -6.83
CA GLY A 140 9.19 11.67 -5.56
C GLY A 140 8.50 10.31 -5.64
N VAL A 141 8.62 9.52 -4.58
CA VAL A 141 7.70 8.41 -4.36
C VAL A 141 6.30 9.00 -4.23
N ARG A 142 5.37 8.55 -5.08
CA ARG A 142 3.98 9.04 -5.13
C ARG A 142 3.21 8.49 -3.92
N CYS A 143 3.59 8.90 -2.70
CA CYS A 143 3.08 8.34 -1.43
C CYS A 143 1.58 8.59 -1.18
N VAL A 144 0.90 9.39 -2.01
CA VAL A 144 -0.57 9.53 -1.94
C VAL A 144 -1.27 8.40 -2.69
N SER A 145 -0.54 7.66 -3.54
CA SER A 145 -1.07 6.60 -4.40
C SER A 145 -0.62 5.22 -3.93
N THR A 146 0.58 5.05 -3.39
CA THR A 146 1.15 3.71 -3.11
C THR A 146 0.30 2.84 -2.19
N LEU A 147 -0.35 3.40 -1.16
CA LEU A 147 -1.25 2.66 -0.26
C LEU A 147 -2.56 2.23 -0.95
N CYS A 148 -3.04 3.01 -1.92
CA CYS A 148 -4.18 2.65 -2.78
C CYS A 148 -3.77 1.68 -3.91
N LEU A 149 -2.50 1.70 -4.32
CA LEU A 149 -1.94 0.88 -5.39
C LEU A 149 -1.53 -0.52 -4.92
N GLN A 150 -1.18 -0.68 -3.64
CA GLN A 150 -0.70 -1.95 -3.08
C GLN A 150 -1.80 -2.88 -2.57
N SER A 151 -3.05 -2.41 -2.48
CA SER A 151 -4.15 -3.18 -1.90
C SER A 151 -4.84 -4.13 -2.88
N GLY A 152 -4.59 -3.99 -4.19
CA GLY A 152 -5.39 -4.69 -5.19
C GLY A 152 -6.84 -4.27 -5.07
N ILE A 153 -7.18 -3.08 -5.59
CA ILE A 153 -8.57 -2.58 -5.70
C ILE A 153 -9.23 -2.30 -4.34
N PRO A 154 -9.39 -1.02 -3.95
CA PRO A 154 -10.09 -0.64 -2.72
C PRO A 154 -11.45 -1.32 -2.57
N GLN A 155 -11.88 -1.66 -1.34
CA GLN A 155 -13.13 -2.40 -1.11
C GLN A 155 -14.35 -1.72 -1.78
N GLN A 156 -14.43 -0.40 -1.69
CA GLN A 156 -15.48 0.41 -2.31
C GLN A 156 -15.52 0.32 -3.85
N ASN A 157 -14.41 -0.05 -4.48
CA ASN A 157 -14.28 -0.21 -5.92
C ASN A 157 -14.46 -1.66 -6.37
N LEU A 158 -14.61 -2.64 -5.46
CA LEU A 158 -14.77 -4.05 -5.83
C LEU A 158 -16.01 -4.28 -6.69
N GLY A 159 -17.12 -3.60 -6.39
CA GLY A 159 -18.33 -3.67 -7.23
C GLY A 159 -18.08 -3.17 -8.65
N HIS A 160 -17.41 -2.02 -8.78
CA HIS A 160 -17.04 -1.47 -10.08
C HIS A 160 -16.05 -2.36 -10.84
N PHE A 161 -15.08 -2.96 -10.15
CA PHE A 161 -14.13 -3.86 -10.79
C PHE A 161 -14.75 -5.19 -11.19
N ALA A 162 -15.62 -5.77 -10.36
CA ALA A 162 -16.39 -6.96 -10.72
C ALA A 162 -17.24 -6.70 -11.97
N GLN A 163 -17.89 -5.54 -12.06
CA GLN A 163 -18.59 -5.13 -13.26
C GLN A 163 -17.66 -5.03 -14.48
N LEU A 164 -16.45 -4.50 -14.32
CA LEU A 164 -15.45 -4.44 -15.38
C LEU A 164 -15.06 -5.84 -15.89
N LEU A 165 -14.85 -6.79 -14.97
CA LEU A 165 -14.55 -8.19 -15.30
C LEU A 165 -15.72 -8.88 -16.01
N GLU A 166 -16.95 -8.62 -15.59
CA GLU A 166 -18.15 -9.11 -16.31
C GLU A 166 -18.24 -8.54 -17.72
N GLU A 167 -17.89 -7.26 -17.92
CA GLU A 167 -17.88 -6.64 -19.24
C GLU A 167 -16.80 -7.23 -20.15
N ILE A 168 -15.60 -7.50 -19.62
CA ILE A 168 -14.54 -8.22 -20.35
C ILE A 168 -15.00 -9.63 -20.71
N ALA A 169 -15.59 -10.38 -19.76
CA ALA A 169 -16.05 -11.75 -19.98
C ALA A 169 -17.19 -11.87 -21.01
N ARG A 170 -17.89 -10.77 -21.30
CA ARG A 170 -18.89 -10.72 -22.39
C ARG A 170 -18.26 -10.50 -23.76
N GLN A 171 -17.03 -10.00 -23.81
CA GLN A 171 -16.32 -9.65 -25.04
C GLN A 171 -15.23 -10.66 -25.41
N TYR A 172 -14.65 -11.33 -24.41
CA TYR A 172 -13.53 -12.25 -24.55
C TYR A 172 -13.81 -13.57 -23.83
N ASP A 173 -13.31 -14.68 -24.38
CA ASP A 173 -13.39 -15.97 -23.72
C ASP A 173 -12.49 -16.03 -22.49
N TRP A 174 -12.96 -16.68 -21.43
CA TRP A 174 -12.19 -16.84 -20.19
C TRP A 174 -10.85 -17.54 -20.39
N TRP A 175 -10.75 -18.40 -21.40
CA TRP A 175 -9.50 -19.03 -21.77
C TRP A 175 -8.47 -18.01 -22.23
N ASP A 176 -8.87 -17.08 -23.10
CA ASP A 176 -7.99 -16.03 -23.61
C ASP A 176 -7.58 -15.06 -22.50
N ILE A 177 -8.53 -14.70 -21.63
CA ILE A 177 -8.26 -13.84 -20.46
C ILE A 177 -7.27 -14.50 -19.50
N ALA A 178 -7.43 -15.81 -19.23
CA ALA A 178 -6.59 -16.54 -18.28
C ALA A 178 -5.17 -16.79 -18.78
N HIS A 179 -4.95 -16.75 -20.09
CA HIS A 179 -3.64 -16.94 -20.73
C HIS A 179 -3.05 -15.64 -21.27
N ALA A 180 -3.73 -14.51 -21.11
CA ALA A 180 -3.19 -13.20 -21.44
C ALA A 180 -2.05 -12.85 -20.49
N GLU A 181 -1.04 -12.15 -21.00
CA GLU A 181 0.00 -11.58 -20.15
C GLU A 181 -0.63 -10.52 -19.20
N PRO A 182 -0.20 -10.45 -17.92
CA PRO A 182 -0.77 -9.53 -16.94
C PRO A 182 -0.79 -8.06 -17.40
N GLU A 183 0.21 -7.65 -18.18
CA GLU A 183 0.37 -6.33 -18.77
C GLU A 183 -0.74 -6.03 -19.80
N ASP A 184 -1.00 -6.97 -20.71
CA ASP A 184 -2.04 -6.86 -21.73
C ASP A 184 -3.43 -6.81 -21.09
N LEU A 185 -3.65 -7.66 -20.07
CA LEU A 185 -4.90 -7.65 -19.31
C LEU A 185 -5.09 -6.35 -18.54
N SER A 186 -4.02 -5.79 -17.97
CA SER A 186 -4.06 -4.50 -17.26
C SER A 186 -4.41 -3.36 -18.22
N GLN A 187 -3.82 -3.34 -19.41
CA GLN A 187 -4.11 -2.37 -20.46
C GLN A 187 -5.56 -2.47 -20.94
N LEU A 188 -6.05 -3.69 -21.20
CA LEU A 188 -7.43 -3.93 -21.61
C LEU A 188 -8.43 -3.44 -20.56
N LEU A 189 -8.21 -3.78 -19.28
CA LEU A 189 -9.05 -3.31 -18.17
C LEU A 189 -9.07 -1.79 -18.10
N TYR A 190 -7.91 -1.14 -18.25
CA TYR A 190 -7.79 0.31 -18.23
C TYR A 190 -8.58 0.98 -19.36
N GLU A 191 -8.39 0.53 -20.60
CA GLU A 191 -9.06 1.07 -21.79
C GLU A 191 -10.58 0.93 -21.68
N LEU A 192 -11.06 -0.25 -21.29
CA LEU A 192 -12.48 -0.51 -21.11
C LEU A 192 -13.08 0.40 -20.02
N CYS A 193 -12.38 0.56 -18.89
CA CYS A 193 -12.80 1.48 -17.83
C CYS A 193 -12.84 2.93 -18.30
N GLN A 194 -11.87 3.36 -19.10
CA GLN A 194 -11.80 4.72 -19.62
C GLN A 194 -12.94 5.03 -20.59
N GLN A 195 -13.27 4.08 -21.46
CA GLN A 195 -14.30 4.24 -22.48
C GLN A 195 -15.72 4.18 -21.88
N ASN A 196 -16.00 3.17 -21.05
CA ASN A 196 -17.36 2.92 -20.58
C ASN A 196 -17.69 3.63 -19.26
N HIS A 197 -16.69 3.87 -18.42
CA HIS A 197 -16.89 4.35 -17.04
C HIS A 197 -15.97 5.51 -16.65
N PRO A 198 -15.96 6.63 -17.41
CA PRO A 198 -15.07 7.77 -17.14
C PRO A 198 -15.28 8.41 -15.75
N GLN A 199 -16.43 8.20 -15.13
CA GLN A 199 -16.78 8.63 -13.77
C GLN A 199 -16.05 7.86 -12.66
N TRP A 200 -15.53 6.65 -12.92
CA TRP A 200 -14.84 5.81 -11.93
C TRP A 200 -13.37 6.23 -11.74
N ARG A 201 -13.15 7.52 -11.43
CA ARG A 201 -11.81 8.15 -11.40
C ARG A 201 -10.78 7.41 -10.54
N LYS A 202 -11.18 6.86 -9.40
CA LYS A 202 -10.27 6.11 -8.50
C LYS A 202 -9.84 4.78 -9.11
N LEU A 203 -10.77 4.01 -9.68
CA LEU A 203 -10.47 2.72 -10.32
C LEU A 203 -9.66 2.93 -11.59
N ARG A 204 -10.01 3.94 -12.40
CA ARG A 204 -9.26 4.27 -13.62
C ARG A 204 -7.79 4.61 -13.32
N ARG A 205 -7.51 5.43 -12.31
CA ARG A 205 -6.13 5.74 -11.87
C ARG A 205 -5.37 4.51 -11.39
N PHE A 206 -6.07 3.55 -10.76
CA PHE A 206 -5.47 2.29 -10.34
C PHE A 206 -5.07 1.43 -11.55
N LEU A 207 -5.97 1.28 -12.52
CA LEU A 207 -5.71 0.50 -13.74
C LEU A 207 -4.59 1.13 -14.58
N GLU A 208 -4.60 2.46 -14.74
CA GLU A 208 -3.56 3.23 -15.45
C GLU A 208 -2.16 2.94 -14.90
N SER A 209 -2.02 2.85 -13.58
CA SER A 209 -0.74 2.59 -12.92
C SER A 209 -0.27 1.13 -13.01
N SER A 210 -1.15 0.24 -13.44
CA SER A 210 -0.88 -1.19 -13.61
C SER A 210 -0.44 -1.53 -15.04
N CYS A 211 -0.73 -0.64 -16.01
CA CYS A 211 -0.22 -0.73 -17.37
C CYS A 211 1.29 -0.51 -17.39
N THR A 212 2.02 -1.34 -18.14
CA THR A 212 3.43 -1.08 -18.48
C THR A 212 3.53 0.13 -19.39
N ASP A 213 4.45 1.05 -19.08
CA ASP A 213 4.88 2.05 -20.06
C ASP A 213 5.48 1.27 -21.25
N SER A 214 4.87 1.43 -22.43
CA SER A 214 5.49 1.02 -23.69
C SER A 214 6.80 1.80 -23.88
N ASP A 215 7.85 1.08 -24.29
CA ASP A 215 9.09 1.58 -24.88
C ASP A 215 9.87 2.64 -24.10
N GLU A 216 10.78 2.20 -23.23
CA GLU A 216 12.10 2.84 -23.11
C GLU A 216 13.09 1.78 -22.59
N GLU A 217 14.00 1.38 -23.46
CA GLU A 217 15.13 0.49 -23.16
C GLU A 217 15.80 0.93 -21.86
N ALA A 218 15.95 0.00 -20.92
CA ALA A 218 16.82 0.20 -19.78
C ALA A 218 18.26 0.35 -20.31
N GLU A 219 18.73 1.59 -20.46
CA GLU A 219 20.15 1.82 -20.72
C GLU A 219 20.96 1.21 -19.56
N PRO A 220 22.02 0.45 -19.86
CA PRO A 220 22.85 -0.15 -18.84
C PRO A 220 23.61 0.96 -18.12
N VAL A 221 23.45 1.00 -16.80
CA VAL A 221 24.22 1.91 -15.93
C VAL A 221 25.71 1.62 -16.11
N SER A 222 26.45 2.59 -16.66
CA SER A 222 27.90 2.73 -16.52
C SER A 222 28.24 3.62 -15.33
#